data_AF-A0A8T3MMH9-F1
#
_entry.id   AF-A0A8T3MMH9-F1
#
_cell.length_a   1.000
_cell.length_b   1.000
_cell.length_c   1.000
_cell.angle_alpha   90.00
_cell.angle_beta   90.00
_cell.angle_gamma   90.00
#
_symmetry.space_group_name_H-M   'P 1'
#
loop_
_entity.id
_entity.type
_entity.pdbx_description
1 polymer ?
#
loop_
_entity_poly.entity_id
_entity_poly.type
_entity_poly.pdbx_seq_one_letter_code
_entity_poly.pdbx_strand_id
1 'polypeptide(L)'
;MEPTLRHGDRLVHATVPARVGDIVVARDPRDDARWIVKRVASLDHRRAVLASDLDGHETLAVERGAILGRAVLRYRPLRRLALL
;
A
#
# COMPACT_ATOMS: atom_id res chain seq x y z
N MET A 1 -6.98 5.47 1.66
CA MET A 1 -5.86 6.12 0.95
C MET A 1 -6.28 7.38 0.20
N GLU A 2 -7.56 7.75 0.17
CA GLU A 2 -7.91 9.10 -0.24
C GLU A 2 -7.35 10.12 0.77
N PRO A 3 -6.91 11.31 0.34
CA PRO A 3 -7.00 11.84 -1.03
C PRO A 3 -5.85 11.43 -1.97
N THR A 4 -4.76 10.83 -1.45
CA THR A 4 -3.57 10.52 -2.26
C THR A 4 -3.85 9.47 -3.33
N LEU A 5 -4.59 8.42 -3.00
CA LEU A 5 -5.04 7.40 -3.96
C LEU A 5 -6.56 7.29 -3.92
N ARG A 6 -7.19 7.26 -5.08
CA ARG A 6 -8.64 7.06 -5.19
C ARG A 6 -8.95 5.70 -5.78
N HIS A 7 -10.18 5.26 -5.59
CA HIS A 7 -10.67 4.06 -6.24
C HIS A 7 -10.46 4.12 -7.77
N GLY A 8 -9.98 3.02 -8.36
CA GLY A 8 -9.65 2.93 -9.79
C GLY A 8 -8.24 3.38 -10.17
N ASP A 9 -7.47 3.98 -9.26
CA ASP A 9 -6.04 4.23 -9.48
C ASP A 9 -5.29 2.91 -9.68
N ARG A 10 -4.31 2.91 -10.58
CA ARG A 10 -3.39 1.79 -10.77
C ARG A 10 -2.03 2.14 -10.20
N LEU A 11 -1.40 1.14 -9.56
CA LEU A 11 -0.08 1.26 -8.97
C LEU A 11 0.87 0.26 -9.59
N VAL A 12 2.09 0.71 -9.87
CA VAL A 12 3.24 -0.18 -10.04
C VAL A 12 4.00 -0.17 -8.72
N HIS A 13 4.30 -1.35 -8.20
CA HIS A 13 5.14 -1.50 -7.01
C HIS A 13 6.43 -2.23 -7.36
N ALA A 14 7.47 -1.95 -6.58
CA ALA A 14 8.77 -2.61 -6.70
C ALA A 14 9.15 -3.23 -5.35
N THR A 15 9.81 -4.39 -5.40
CA THR A 15 10.35 -5.08 -4.23
C THR A 15 11.63 -4.39 -3.76
N VAL A 16 11.46 -3.24 -3.11
CA VAL A 16 12.54 -2.44 -2.52
C VAL A 16 12.20 -2.15 -1.06
N PRO A 17 13.21 -1.92 -0.19
CA PRO A 17 12.96 -1.61 1.21
C PRO A 17 12.03 -0.40 1.38
N ALA A 18 10.98 -0.57 2.17
CA ALA A 18 10.06 0.50 2.52
C ALA A 18 10.66 1.43 3.57
N ARG A 19 10.22 2.70 3.56
CA ARG A 19 10.57 3.75 4.50
C ARG A 19 9.30 4.38 5.08
N VAL A 20 9.44 5.09 6.20
CA VAL A 20 8.35 5.91 6.75
C VAL A 20 7.90 6.92 5.69
N GLY A 21 6.59 7.06 5.54
CA GLY A 21 5.93 7.93 4.54
C GLY A 21 5.63 7.25 3.21
N ASP A 22 6.25 6.09 2.90
CA ASP A 22 6.00 5.39 1.65
C ASP A 22 4.58 4.80 1.60
N ILE A 23 4.00 4.75 0.40
CA ILE A 23 2.84 3.90 0.13
C ILE A 23 3.33 2.51 -0.25
N VAL A 24 2.83 1.49 0.42
CA VAL A 24 3.24 0.11 0.23
C VAL A 24 2.05 -0.79 -0.09
N VAL A 25 2.33 -1.89 -0.78
CA VAL A 25 1.43 -3.04 -0.91
C VAL A 25 1.87 -4.07 0.13
N ALA A 26 0.93 -4.56 0.93
CA ALA A 26 1.19 -5.59 1.94
C ALA A 26 0.09 -6.65 1.94
N ARG A 27 0.38 -7.84 2.46
CA ARG A 27 -0.65 -8.83 2.80
C ARG A 27 -1.48 -8.32 3.97
N ASP A 28 -2.79 -8.55 3.93
CA ASP A 28 -3.67 -8.23 5.05
C ASP A 28 -3.41 -9.23 6.19
N PRO A 29 -3.09 -8.80 7.42
CA PRO A 29 -2.89 -9.72 8.54
C PRO A 29 -4.17 -10.46 8.95
N ARG A 30 -5.34 -10.05 8.46
CA ARG A 30 -6.64 -10.68 8.72
C ARG A 30 -7.02 -11.73 7.70
N ASP A 31 -6.45 -11.65 6.51
CA ASP A 31 -6.76 -12.50 5.36
C ASP A 31 -5.54 -12.51 4.42
N ASP A 32 -4.77 -13.60 4.44
CA ASP A 32 -3.50 -13.69 3.73
C ASP A 32 -3.65 -13.75 2.20
N ALA A 33 -4.85 -14.03 1.70
CA ALA A 33 -5.20 -13.97 0.29
C ALA A 33 -5.49 -12.53 -0.18
N ARG A 34 -5.70 -11.59 0.76
CA ARG A 34 -5.99 -10.19 0.46
C ARG A 34 -4.75 -9.32 0.52
N TRP A 35 -4.68 -8.37 -0.41
CA TRP A 35 -3.69 -7.28 -0.36
C TRP A 35 -4.32 -5.98 0.10
N ILE A 36 -3.52 -5.20 0.82
CA ILE A 36 -3.86 -3.84 1.27
C ILE A 36 -2.84 -2.85 0.75
N VAL A 37 -3.30 -1.63 0.51
CA VAL A 37 -2.47 -0.48 0.16
C VAL A 37 -2.59 0.54 1.27
N LYS A 38 -1.46 0.89 1.90
CA LYS A 38 -1.41 1.78 3.06
C LYS A 38 -0.14 2.63 3.04
N ARG A 39 -0.11 3.70 3.83
CA ARG A 39 1.10 4.49 4.08
C ARG A 39 1.83 3.95 5.31
N VAL A 40 3.15 3.84 5.23
CA VAL A 40 3.99 3.50 6.38
C VAL A 40 4.02 4.69 7.34
N ALA A 41 3.37 4.57 8.48
CA ALA A 41 3.39 5.59 9.55
C ALA A 41 4.62 5.44 10.44
N SER A 42 5.00 4.21 10.75
CA SER A 42 6.25 3.91 11.45
C SER A 42 6.81 2.56 11.01
N LEU A 43 8.12 2.40 11.21
CA LEU A 43 8.86 1.20 10.83
C LEU A 43 9.93 0.94 11.87
N ASP A 44 9.95 -0.27 12.43
CA ASP A 44 11.04 -0.75 13.30
C ASP A 44 11.80 -1.89 12.62
N HIS A 45 12.58 -2.68 13.37
CA HIS A 45 13.35 -3.80 12.80
C HIS A 45 12.48 -4.97 12.33
N ARG A 46 11.32 -5.22 12.95
CA ARG A 46 10.46 -6.39 12.73
C ARG A 46 9.08 -6.04 12.18
N ARG A 47 8.54 -4.88 12.55
CA ARG A 47 7.16 -4.48 12.26
C ARG A 47 7.07 -3.13 11.55
N ALA A 48 5.93 -2.95 10.89
CA ALA A 48 5.53 -1.70 10.31
C ALA A 48 4.12 -1.35 10.80
N VAL A 49 3.89 -0.06 11.06
CA VAL A 49 2.56 0.49 11.29
C VAL A 49 2.11 1.16 10.01
N LEU A 50 0.95 0.73 9.50
CA LEU A 50 0.37 1.12 8.23
C LEU A 50 -0.92 1.91 8.46
N ALA A 51 -0.93 3.17 8.04
CA ALA A 51 -2.06 4.09 8.21
C ALA A 51 -2.77 4.39 6.89
N SER A 52 -4.02 4.83 7.01
CA SER A 52 -4.75 5.47 5.91
C SER A 52 -4.38 6.96 5.85
N ASP A 53 -4.50 7.56 4.67
CA ASP A 53 -4.27 9.00 4.47
C ASP A 53 -5.44 9.88 4.93
N LEU A 54 -6.60 9.29 5.21
CA LEU A 54 -7.73 9.99 5.80
C LEU A 54 -7.70 9.80 7.32
N ASP A 55 -7.72 10.90 8.06
CA ASP A 55 -7.71 10.87 9.52
C ASP A 55 -8.89 10.07 10.09
N GLY A 56 -8.67 9.40 11.21
CA GLY A 56 -9.66 8.55 11.87
C GLY A 56 -9.92 7.21 11.18
N HIS A 57 -9.28 6.93 10.04
CA HIS A 57 -9.34 5.60 9.44
C HIS A 57 -8.34 4.63 10.06
N GLU A 58 -8.64 3.36 9.83
CA GLU A 58 -7.94 2.24 10.42
C GLU A 58 -6.42 2.24 10.16
N THR A 59 -5.68 2.07 11.25
CA THR A 59 -4.25 1.78 11.30
C THR A 59 -4.02 0.30 11.63
N LEU A 60 -3.05 -0.32 10.97
CA LEU A 60 -2.75 -1.74 11.07
C LEU A 60 -1.26 -1.95 11.35
N ALA A 61 -0.94 -2.85 12.29
CA ALA A 61 0.42 -3.33 12.48
C ALA A 61 0.63 -4.62 11.68
N VAL A 62 1.73 -4.71 10.94
CA VAL A 62 2.11 -5.91 10.18
C VAL A 62 3.58 -6.25 10.43
N GLU A 63 3.92 -7.53 10.30
CA GLU A 63 5.31 -7.95 10.20
C GLU A 63 5.92 -7.38 8.92
N ARG A 64 7.20 -6.96 8.94
CA ARG A 64 7.84 -6.34 7.77
C ARG A 64 7.87 -7.24 6.55
N GLY A 65 7.97 -8.56 6.76
CA GLY A 65 7.90 -9.55 5.68
C GLY A 65 6.54 -9.62 4.98
N ALA A 66 5.48 -9.05 5.56
CA ALA A 66 4.18 -8.95 4.89
C ALA A 66 4.15 -7.82 3.85
N ILE A 67 5.13 -6.91 3.84
CA ILE A 67 5.25 -5.85 2.82
C ILE A 67 5.81 -6.48 1.54
N LEU A 68 4.99 -6.47 0.48
CA LEU A 68 5.35 -7.02 -0.83
C LEU A 68 6.25 -6.05 -1.62
N GLY A 69 6.03 -4.75 -1.42
CA GLY A 69 6.86 -3.73 -2.03
C GLY A 69 6.30 -2.32 -1.89
N ARG A 70 7.06 -1.37 -2.40
CA ARG A 70 6.74 0.06 -2.39
C ARG A 70 6.09 0.46 -3.70
N ALA A 71 5.01 1.24 -3.64
CA ALA A 71 4.43 1.86 -4.82
C ALA A 71 5.42 2.90 -5.37
N VAL A 72 5.83 2.72 -6.63
CA VAL A 72 6.82 3.58 -7.31
C VAL A 72 6.21 4.43 -8.42
N LEU A 73 5.03 4.03 -8.92
CA LEU A 73 4.28 4.78 -9.92
C LEU A 73 2.79 4.68 -9.64
N ARG A 74 2.10 5.81 -9.75
CA ARG A 74 0.64 5.91 -9.78
C ARG A 74 0.22 6.41 -11.15
N TYR A 75 -0.77 5.75 -11.75
CA TYR A 75 -1.39 6.25 -12.97
C TYR A 75 -2.90 5.97 -12.98
N ARG A 76 -3.64 6.80 -13.73
CA ARG A 76 -5.04 6.56 -14.06
C ARG A 76 -5.14 6.25 -15.55
N PRO A 77 -5.58 5.04 -15.93
CA PRO A 77 -5.84 4.78 -17.34
C PRO A 77 -7.04 5.61 -17.80
N LEU A 78 -6.86 6.42 -18.84
CA LEU A 78 -7.93 7.25 -19.43
C LEU A 78 -9.05 6.39 -20.03
N ARG A 79 -8.72 5.18 -20.49
CA ARG A 79 -9.64 4.12 -20.91
C ARG A 79 -9.03 2.77 -20.54
N ARG A 80 -9.86 1.79 -20.20
CA ARG A 80 -9.41 0.39 -20.09
C ARG A 80 -9.15 -0.07 -21.54
N LEU A 81 -7.90 0.01 -22.01
CA LEU A 81 -7.47 -0.70 -23.21
C LEU A 81 -7.58 -2.19 -22.87
N ALA A 82 -8.73 -2.80 -23.17
CA ALA A 82 -8.84 -4.24 -23.25
C ALA A 82 -8.07 -4.64 -24.51
N LEU A 83 -6.81 -5.05 -24.33
CA LEU A 83 -6.16 -5.90 -25.30
C LEU A 83 -6.58 -7.32 -24.93
N LEU A 84 -7.41 -7.91 -25.79
CA LEU A 84 -8.01 -9.25 -25.78
C LEU A 84 -9.32 -9.38 -25.00
#